data_AF-A0A7W1KFZ2-F1
#
_entry.id   AF-A0A7W1KFZ2-F1
#
_cell.length_a   1.000
_cell.length_b   1.000
_cell.length_c   1.000
_cell.angle_alpha   90.00
_cell.angle_beta   90.00
_cell.angle_gamma   90.00
#
_symmetry.space_group_name_H-M   'P 1'
#
loop_
_entity.id
_entity.type
_entity.pdbx_description
1 polymer ?
#
loop_
_entity_poly.entity_id
_entity_poly.type
_entity_poly.pdbx_seq_one_letter_code
_entity_poly.pdbx_strand_id
1 'polypeptide(L)'
;MKEDNKFVLQTVQPALLGLMDGSISTLAPLFAAAFATKDPRVAFLIGTSAAVGAAISMGFSEGMSDDGKLTGRGHPIRRGVIVGITTFLGGIFHTIPFLISDLDTALTIAYLVVGIELIAIAYIRYHFFKMKFWLSVLQVVVGGALVFISGILIGQS
;
A
#
# COMPACT_ATOMS: atom_id res chain seq x y z
N MET A 1 -21.07 -18.23 -11.37
CA MET A 1 -20.15 -17.10 -11.58
C MET A 1 -19.17 -17.48 -12.69
N LYS A 2 -19.06 -16.68 -13.76
CA LYS A 2 -18.06 -16.91 -14.83
C LYS A 2 -16.65 -16.96 -14.23
N GLU A 3 -15.74 -17.75 -14.80
CA GLU A 3 -14.37 -17.92 -14.25
C GLU A 3 -13.62 -16.59 -14.09
N ASP A 4 -13.75 -15.68 -15.05
CA ASP A 4 -13.16 -14.34 -14.98
C ASP A 4 -13.62 -13.56 -13.74
N ASN A 5 -14.90 -13.67 -13.37
CA ASN A 5 -15.44 -12.99 -12.19
C ASN A 5 -14.92 -13.62 -10.89
N LYS A 6 -14.63 -14.93 -10.87
CA LYS A 6 -13.99 -15.59 -9.72
C LYS A 6 -12.54 -15.15 -9.55
N PHE A 7 -11.77 -15.07 -10.64
CA PHE A 7 -10.39 -14.61 -10.56
C PHE A 7 -10.30 -13.19 -10.03
N VAL A 8 -11.11 -12.27 -10.58
CA VAL A 8 -11.15 -10.87 -10.14
C VAL A 8 -11.54 -10.78 -8.66
N LEU A 9 -12.61 -11.45 -8.24
CA LEU A 9 -13.11 -11.36 -6.87
C LEU A 9 -12.16 -11.99 -5.84
N GLN A 10 -11.57 -13.15 -6.15
CA GLN A 10 -10.83 -13.95 -5.16
C GLN A 10 -9.32 -13.68 -5.17
N THR A 11 -8.81 -12.97 -6.17
CA THR A 11 -7.37 -12.75 -6.36
C THR A 11 -7.05 -11.28 -6.59
N VAL A 12 -7.63 -10.67 -7.62
CA VAL A 12 -7.29 -9.29 -8.01
C VAL A 12 -7.79 -8.29 -6.95
N GLN A 13 -9.03 -8.44 -6.49
CA GLN A 13 -9.61 -7.58 -5.46
C GLN A 13 -8.80 -7.61 -4.15
N PRO A 14 -8.54 -8.76 -3.51
CA PRO A 14 -7.74 -8.78 -2.29
C PRO A 14 -6.30 -8.28 -2.52
N ALA A 15 -5.69 -8.59 -3.66
CA ALA A 15 -4.34 -8.09 -3.96
C ALA A 15 -4.31 -6.55 -4.09
N LEU A 16 -5.31 -5.98 -4.77
CA LEU A 16 -5.44 -4.54 -4.93
C LEU A 16 -5.74 -3.85 -3.60
N LEU A 17 -6.57 -4.46 -2.75
CA LEU A 17 -6.85 -3.96 -1.40
C LEU A 17 -5.56 -3.88 -0.58
N GLY A 18 -4.75 -4.93 -0.57
CA GLY A 18 -3.49 -4.93 0.16
C GLY A 18 -2.51 -3.91 -0.41
N LEU A 19 -2.31 -3.87 -1.73
CA LEU A 19 -1.44 -2.87 -2.39
C LEU A 19 -1.84 -1.44 -2.02
N MET A 20 -3.13 -1.11 -2.06
CA MET A 20 -3.62 0.23 -1.70
C MET A 20 -3.33 0.58 -0.24
N ASP A 21 -3.62 -0.34 0.68
CA ASP A 21 -3.40 -0.12 2.10
C ASP A 21 -1.91 0.06 2.39
N GLY A 22 -1.07 -0.85 1.91
CA GLY A 22 0.38 -0.77 2.06
C GLY A 22 0.96 0.50 1.46
N SER A 23 0.61 0.83 0.22
CA SER A 23 1.21 1.98 -0.48
C SER A 23 0.80 3.33 0.10
N ILE A 24 -0.36 3.42 0.76
CA ILE A 24 -0.89 4.69 1.26
C ILE A 24 -0.63 4.83 2.77
N SER A 25 -0.97 3.82 3.57
CA SER A 25 -0.96 3.94 5.04
C SER A 25 0.45 4.09 5.63
N THR A 26 1.48 3.53 4.99
CA THR A 26 2.85 3.56 5.49
C THR A 26 3.61 4.85 5.12
N LEU A 27 3.07 5.66 4.20
CA LEU A 27 3.68 6.94 3.82
C LEU A 27 3.77 7.89 5.03
N ALA A 28 2.70 7.99 5.82
CA ALA A 28 2.66 8.91 6.96
C ALA A 28 3.79 8.64 7.97
N PRO A 29 3.91 7.43 8.58
CA PRO A 29 4.96 7.17 9.55
C PRO A 29 6.37 7.25 8.93
N LEU A 30 6.56 6.79 7.69
CA LEU A 30 7.86 6.84 7.01
C LEU A 30 8.34 8.28 6.81
N PHE A 31 7.51 9.13 6.21
CA PHE A 31 7.90 10.51 5.92
C PHE A 31 7.92 11.36 7.18
N ALA A 32 7.04 11.12 8.16
CA ALA A 32 7.16 11.76 9.47
C ALA A 32 8.54 11.47 10.10
N ALA A 33 8.98 10.21 10.12
CA ALA A 33 10.29 9.84 10.63
C ALA A 33 11.43 10.48 9.83
N ALA A 34 11.37 10.43 8.49
CA ALA A 34 12.37 11.03 7.62
C ALA A 34 12.52 12.55 7.84
N PHE A 35 11.40 13.27 7.97
CA PHE A 35 11.41 14.71 8.13
C PHE A 35 11.76 15.16 9.56
N ALA A 36 11.30 14.43 10.58
CA ALA A 36 11.60 14.73 11.97
C ALA A 36 13.05 14.44 12.34
N THR A 37 13.57 13.30 11.90
CA THR A 37 14.90 12.83 12.36
C THR A 37 16.03 13.23 11.41
N LYS A 38 15.71 13.48 10.14
CA LYS A 38 16.69 13.67 9.06
C LYS A 38 17.69 12.50 8.94
N ASP A 39 17.34 11.33 9.46
CA ASP A 39 18.17 10.11 9.39
C ASP A 39 17.48 9.05 8.53
N PRO A 40 18.03 8.74 7.33
CA PRO A 40 17.47 7.69 6.47
C PRO A 40 17.37 6.33 7.14
N ARG A 41 18.30 5.96 8.03
CA ARG A 41 18.25 4.67 8.73
C ARG A 41 17.06 4.59 9.67
N VAL A 42 16.76 5.68 10.38
CA VAL A 42 15.57 5.73 11.26
C VAL A 42 14.30 5.66 10.41
N ALA A 43 14.24 6.40 9.30
CA ALA A 43 13.12 6.32 8.36
C ALA A 43 12.93 4.89 7.82
N PHE A 44 14.00 4.21 7.42
CA PHE A 44 13.97 2.83 6.95
C PHE A 44 13.40 1.87 8.01
N LEU A 45 13.85 1.98 9.27
CA LEU A 45 13.36 1.14 10.36
C LEU A 45 11.88 1.38 10.65
N ILE A 46 11.45 2.64 10.70
CA ILE A 46 10.05 3.00 10.95
C ILE A 46 9.16 2.58 9.78
N GLY A 47 9.56 2.83 8.53
CA GLY A 47 8.83 2.41 7.34
C GLY A 47 8.71 0.88 7.24
N THR A 48 9.78 0.15 7.55
CA THR A 48 9.77 -1.32 7.54
C THR A 48 8.86 -1.85 8.64
N SER A 49 8.93 -1.26 9.84
CA SER A 49 8.03 -1.58 10.95
C SER A 49 6.56 -1.35 10.57
N ALA A 50 6.25 -0.21 9.94
CA ALA A 50 4.92 0.12 9.46
C ALA A 50 4.43 -0.87 8.39
N ALA A 51 5.26 -1.22 7.41
CA ALA A 51 4.92 -2.18 6.36
C ALA A 51 4.65 -3.58 6.91
N VAL A 52 5.48 -4.06 7.84
CA VAL A 52 5.29 -5.36 8.51
C VAL A 52 4.03 -5.34 9.39
N GLY A 53 3.83 -4.30 10.19
CA GLY A 53 2.66 -4.16 11.05
C GLY A 53 1.35 -4.12 10.25
N ALA A 54 1.31 -3.32 9.18
CA ALA A 54 0.18 -3.23 8.27
C ALA A 54 -0.11 -4.58 7.60
N ALA A 55 0.92 -5.27 7.10
CA ALA A 55 0.78 -6.56 6.45
C ALA A 55 0.16 -7.64 7.35
N ILE A 56 0.64 -7.74 8.59
CA ILE A 56 0.08 -8.66 9.58
C ILE A 56 -1.37 -8.27 9.88
N SER A 57 -1.62 -7.00 10.23
CA SER A 57 -2.95 -6.51 10.59
C SER A 57 -3.98 -6.75 9.48
N MET A 58 -3.66 -6.37 8.25
CA MET A 58 -4.54 -6.51 7.09
C MET A 58 -4.75 -7.96 6.68
N GLY A 59 -3.69 -8.78 6.72
CA GLY A 59 -3.81 -10.21 6.40
C GLY A 59 -4.75 -10.94 7.36
N PHE A 60 -4.64 -10.67 8.67
CA PHE A 60 -5.59 -11.19 9.66
C PHE A 60 -6.99 -10.60 9.46
N SER A 61 -7.12 -9.29 9.25
CA SER A 61 -8.41 -8.62 9.06
C SER A 61 -9.20 -9.19 7.88
N GLU A 62 -8.55 -9.40 6.73
CA GLU A 62 -9.18 -10.05 5.58
C GLU A 62 -9.46 -11.54 5.86
N GLY A 63 -8.51 -12.26 6.44
CA GLY A 63 -8.66 -13.69 6.72
C GLY A 63 -9.79 -14.01 7.71
N MET A 64 -10.10 -13.08 8.62
CA MET A 64 -11.18 -13.22 9.61
C MET A 64 -12.48 -12.55 9.17
N SER A 65 -12.51 -11.88 8.02
CA SER A 65 -13.68 -11.11 7.57
C SER A 65 -14.91 -11.98 7.28
N ASP A 66 -14.72 -13.14 6.65
CA ASP A 66 -15.77 -14.13 6.37
C ASP A 66 -15.17 -15.48 5.93
N ASP A 67 -15.98 -16.55 5.91
CA ASP A 67 -15.54 -17.88 5.49
C ASP A 67 -15.64 -18.14 3.96
N GLY A 68 -16.09 -17.14 3.19
CA GLY A 68 -16.24 -17.20 1.75
C GLY A 68 -17.49 -17.92 1.24
N LYS A 69 -18.27 -18.60 2.10
CA LYS A 69 -19.44 -19.40 1.67
C LYS A 69 -20.61 -18.54 1.22
N LEU A 70 -20.85 -17.44 1.95
CA LEU A 70 -21.92 -16.49 1.64
C LEU A 70 -21.51 -15.45 0.59
N THR A 71 -20.26 -15.00 0.63
CA THR A 71 -19.76 -13.90 -0.20
C THR A 71 -19.20 -14.34 -1.55
N GLY A 72 -18.81 -15.61 -1.67
CA GLY A 72 -18.11 -16.14 -2.84
C GLY A 72 -16.65 -15.64 -2.98
N ARG A 73 -16.12 -14.93 -1.97
CA ARG A 73 -14.75 -14.36 -1.99
C ARG A 73 -13.65 -15.42 -1.89
N GLY A 74 -14.01 -16.67 -1.61
CA GLY A 74 -13.08 -17.80 -1.56
C GLY A 74 -12.47 -18.00 -0.18
N HIS A 75 -11.53 -18.94 -0.08
CA HIS A 75 -11.04 -19.43 1.20
C HIS A 75 -10.37 -18.32 2.04
N PRO A 76 -10.73 -18.15 3.33
CA PRO A 76 -10.25 -17.06 4.19
C PRO A 76 -8.72 -16.96 4.25
N ILE A 77 -8.04 -18.09 4.51
CA ILE A 77 -6.57 -18.12 4.60
C ILE A 77 -5.91 -17.63 3.31
N ARG A 78 -6.42 -18.04 2.14
CA ARG A 78 -5.85 -17.62 0.85
C ARG A 78 -5.98 -16.11 0.67
N ARG A 79 -7.12 -15.52 1.00
CA ARG A 79 -7.33 -14.07 0.92
C ARG A 79 -6.45 -13.32 1.90
N GLY A 80 -6.36 -13.78 3.14
CA GLY A 80 -5.50 -13.18 4.16
C GLY A 80 -4.03 -13.18 3.73
N VAL A 81 -3.54 -14.27 3.14
CA VAL A 81 -2.17 -14.34 2.60
C VAL A 81 -1.97 -13.37 1.43
N ILE A 82 -2.91 -13.31 0.49
CA ILE A 82 -2.84 -12.38 -0.65
C ILE A 82 -2.80 -10.93 -0.15
N VAL A 83 -3.73 -10.55 0.73
CA VAL A 83 -3.80 -9.20 1.30
C VAL A 83 -2.51 -8.89 2.07
N GLY A 84 -2.10 -9.75 3.00
CA GLY A 84 -0.90 -9.50 3.81
C GLY A 84 0.37 -9.31 2.99
N ILE A 85 0.61 -10.18 2.00
CA ILE A 85 1.78 -10.05 1.11
C ILE A 85 1.71 -8.75 0.31
N THR A 86 0.55 -8.44 -0.26
CA THR A 86 0.42 -7.25 -1.12
C THR A 86 0.44 -5.95 -0.32
N THR A 87 -0.04 -5.94 0.93
CA THR A 87 0.16 -4.84 1.88
C THR A 87 1.64 -4.66 2.21
N PHE A 88 2.37 -5.74 2.50
CA PHE A 88 3.80 -5.64 2.74
C PHE A 88 4.54 -5.06 1.52
N LEU A 89 4.25 -5.57 0.32
CA LEU A 89 4.86 -5.08 -0.92
C LEU A 89 4.54 -3.61 -1.18
N GLY A 90 3.29 -3.20 -0.97
CA GLY A 90 2.88 -1.80 -1.10
C GLY A 90 3.64 -0.88 -0.15
N GLY A 91 3.97 -1.33 1.07
CA GLY A 91 4.71 -0.50 2.04
C GLY A 91 6.23 -0.55 1.90
N ILE A 92 6.80 -1.71 1.57
CA ILE A 92 8.25 -1.91 1.63
C ILE A 92 8.99 -1.26 0.46
N PHE A 93 8.37 -1.19 -0.73
CA PHE A 93 9.02 -0.70 -1.94
C PHE A 93 9.43 0.77 -1.82
N HIS A 94 8.55 1.66 -1.37
CA HIS A 94 8.92 3.05 -1.11
C HIS A 94 9.74 3.27 0.18
N THR A 95 9.92 2.22 1.00
CA THR A 95 10.80 2.26 2.18
C THR A 95 12.25 1.91 1.85
N ILE A 96 12.49 0.96 0.93
CA ILE A 96 13.84 0.51 0.53
C ILE A 96 14.81 1.65 0.14
N PRO A 97 14.38 2.74 -0.54
CA PRO A 97 15.26 3.86 -0.87
C PRO A 97 15.98 4.47 0.34
N PHE A 98 15.42 4.36 1.54
CA PHE A 98 16.02 4.88 2.79
C PHE A 98 17.20 4.04 3.32
N LEU A 99 17.58 2.95 2.62
CA LEU A 99 18.89 2.33 2.81
C LEU A 99 20.04 3.21 2.28
N ILE A 100 19.74 4.18 1.41
CA ILE A 100 20.70 5.17 0.92
C ILE A 100 20.97 6.17 2.04
N SER A 101 22.25 6.42 2.31
CA SER A 101 22.67 7.29 3.43
C SER A 101 22.46 8.78 3.17
N ASP A 102 22.35 9.18 1.90
CA ASP A 102 22.00 10.54 1.51
C ASP A 102 20.46 10.70 1.51
N LEU A 103 19.96 11.58 2.37
CA LEU A 103 18.52 11.75 2.59
C LEU A 103 17.80 12.31 1.36
N ASP A 104 18.38 13.29 0.68
CA ASP A 104 17.73 13.92 -0.48
C ASP A 104 17.63 12.94 -1.66
N THR A 105 18.67 12.12 -1.87
CA THR A 105 18.65 11.03 -2.84
C THR A 105 17.62 9.96 -2.46
N ALA A 106 17.57 9.55 -1.19
CA ALA A 106 16.60 8.58 -0.69
C ALA A 106 15.15 9.07 -0.90
N LEU A 107 14.86 10.32 -0.54
CA LEU A 107 13.56 10.96 -0.74
C LEU A 107 13.17 11.03 -2.22
N THR A 108 14.10 11.45 -3.08
CA THR A 108 13.85 11.57 -4.52
C THR A 108 13.45 10.21 -5.12
N ILE A 109 14.18 9.15 -4.78
CA ILE A 109 13.88 7.81 -5.26
C ILE A 109 12.58 7.30 -4.64
N ALA A 110 12.33 7.52 -3.35
CA ALA A 110 11.08 7.14 -2.69
C ALA A 110 9.87 7.78 -3.37
N TYR A 111 9.92 9.07 -3.73
CA TYR A 111 8.83 9.74 -4.46
C TYR A 111 8.58 9.13 -5.84
N LEU A 112 9.63 8.76 -6.57
CA LEU A 112 9.49 8.08 -7.85
C LEU A 112 8.83 6.71 -7.68
N VAL A 113 9.25 5.94 -6.67
CA VAL A 113 8.66 4.63 -6.35
C VAL A 113 7.18 4.78 -6.02
N VAL A 114 6.81 5.72 -5.14
CA VAL A 114 5.40 6.01 -4.82
C VAL A 114 4.61 6.37 -6.08
N GLY A 115 5.16 7.24 -6.95
CA GLY A 115 4.51 7.58 -8.22
C GLY A 115 4.21 6.36 -9.08
N ILE A 116 5.16 5.42 -9.20
CA ILE A 116 4.99 4.16 -9.93
C ILE A 116 3.95 3.26 -9.25
N GLU A 117 3.98 3.11 -7.93
CA GLU A 117 3.01 2.33 -7.14
C GLU A 117 1.59 2.84 -7.38
N LEU A 118 1.36 4.15 -7.27
CA LEU A 118 0.04 4.75 -7.43
C LEU A 118 -0.48 4.60 -8.87
N ILE A 119 0.39 4.72 -9.88
CA ILE A 119 0.04 4.47 -11.28
C ILE A 119 -0.32 3.00 -11.49
N ALA A 120 0.46 2.07 -10.94
CA ALA A 120 0.19 0.63 -11.04
C ALA A 120 -1.16 0.28 -10.41
N ILE A 121 -1.46 0.81 -9.20
CA ILE A 121 -2.76 0.65 -8.53
C ILE A 121 -3.88 1.21 -9.41
N ALA A 122 -3.74 2.44 -9.93
CA ALA A 122 -4.76 3.05 -10.78
C ALA A 122 -4.99 2.26 -12.08
N TYR A 123 -3.93 1.70 -12.66
CA TYR A 123 -4.01 0.83 -13.84
C TYR A 123 -4.75 -0.47 -13.55
N ILE A 124 -4.44 -1.16 -12.44
CA ILE A 124 -5.13 -2.39 -12.03
C ILE A 124 -6.63 -2.12 -11.85
N ARG A 125 -7.00 -1.00 -11.20
CA ARG A 125 -8.39 -0.57 -11.06
C ARG A 125 -9.09 -0.35 -12.40
N TYR A 126 -8.44 0.36 -13.31
CA TYR A 126 -8.96 0.62 -14.64
C TYR A 126 -9.17 -0.67 -15.44
N HIS A 127 -8.15 -1.54 -15.47
CA HIS A 127 -8.13 -2.75 -16.28
C HIS A 127 -9.14 -3.80 -15.79
N PHE A 128 -9.15 -4.09 -14.48
CA PHE A 128 -9.96 -5.19 -13.93
C PHE A 128 -11.36 -4.77 -13.45
N PHE A 129 -11.53 -3.53 -13.02
CA PHE A 129 -12.80 -3.04 -12.46
C PHE A 129 -13.54 -2.05 -13.37
N LYS A 130 -13.02 -1.79 -14.58
CA LYS A 130 -13.62 -0.90 -15.60
C LYS A 130 -13.97 0.51 -15.08
N MET A 131 -13.27 0.96 -14.04
CA MET A 131 -13.38 2.32 -13.53
C MET A 131 -12.83 3.30 -14.57
N LYS A 132 -13.33 4.55 -14.65
CA LYS A 132 -12.68 5.57 -15.49
C LYS A 132 -11.26 5.81 -14.97
N PHE A 133 -10.24 5.65 -15.83
CA PHE A 133 -8.82 5.72 -15.44
C PHE A 133 -8.50 7.01 -14.66
N TRP A 134 -8.93 8.17 -15.16
CA TRP A 134 -8.71 9.46 -14.51
C TRP A 134 -9.32 9.58 -13.11
N LEU A 135 -10.48 8.97 -12.86
CA LEU A 135 -11.08 8.92 -11.53
C LEU A 135 -10.29 8.00 -10.59
N SER A 136 -9.77 6.88 -11.10
CA SER A 136 -8.91 6.00 -10.30
C SER A 136 -7.60 6.67 -9.92
N VAL A 137 -6.94 7.35 -10.87
CA VAL A 137 -5.73 8.12 -10.60
C VAL A 137 -6.01 9.21 -9.58
N LEU A 138 -7.05 10.02 -9.79
CA LEU A 138 -7.38 11.11 -8.87
C LEU A 138 -7.61 10.62 -7.45
N GLN A 139 -8.40 9.56 -7.25
CA GLN A 139 -8.68 9.02 -5.91
C GLN A 139 -7.44 8.49 -5.21
N VAL A 140 -6.59 7.76 -5.93
CA VAL A 140 -5.37 7.16 -5.36
C VAL A 140 -4.35 8.25 -5.04
N VAL A 141 -4.16 9.23 -5.93
CA VAL A 141 -3.24 10.35 -5.74
C VAL A 141 -3.71 11.26 -4.61
N VAL A 142 -5.00 11.60 -4.54
CA VAL A 142 -5.53 12.45 -3.45
C VAL A 142 -5.41 11.74 -2.11
N GLY A 143 -5.76 10.44 -2.04
CA GLY A 143 -5.59 9.66 -0.82
C GLY A 143 -4.13 9.61 -0.36
N GLY A 144 -3.20 9.31 -1.27
CA GLY A 144 -1.76 9.30 -1.00
C GLY A 144 -1.23 10.67 -0.56
N ALA A 145 -1.64 11.74 -1.25
CA ALA A 145 -1.21 13.10 -0.94
C ALA A 145 -1.68 13.54 0.46
N LEU A 146 -2.92 13.23 0.85
CA LEU A 146 -3.44 13.56 2.18
C LEU A 146 -2.60 12.88 3.28
N VAL A 147 -2.36 11.58 3.15
CA VAL A 147 -1.57 10.83 4.15
C VAL A 147 -0.12 11.30 4.19
N PHE A 148 0.47 11.57 3.02
CA PHE A 148 1.82 12.13 2.91
C PHE A 148 1.95 13.51 3.59
N ILE A 149 1.02 14.43 3.31
CA ILE A 149 0.99 15.76 3.93
C ILE A 149 0.83 15.63 5.45
N SER A 150 -0.06 14.76 5.92
CA SER A 150 -0.18 14.48 7.36
C SER A 150 1.15 14.02 7.96
N GLY A 151 1.88 13.12 7.28
CA GLY A 151 3.20 12.67 7.70
C GLY A 151 4.21 13.81 7.82
N ILE A 152 4.27 14.70 6.81
CA ILE A 152 5.14 15.89 6.86
C ILE A 152 4.79 16.78 8.05
N LEU A 153 3.50 17.12 8.21
CA LEU A 153 3.05 18.02 9.25
C LEU A 153 3.32 17.48 10.65
N ILE A 154 3.09 16.18 10.87
CA ILE A 154 3.40 15.49 12.13
C ILE A 154 4.92 15.42 12.36
N GLY A 155 5.72 15.23 11.31
CA GLY A 155 7.18 15.18 11.43
C GLY A 155 7.85 16.55 11.65
N GLN A 156 7.14 17.64 11.37
CA GLN A 156 7.65 19.02 11.54
C GLN A 156 7.25 19.67 12.87
N SER A 157 6.35 19.05 13.63
CA SER A 157 5.91 19.50 14.96
C SER A 157 6.84 19.04 16.06
#